data_AF-A0A5D2DAJ4-F1
#
_entry.id   AF-A0A5D2DAJ4-F1
#
_cell.length_a   1.000
_cell.length_b   1.000
_cell.length_c   1.000
_cell.angle_alpha   90.00
_cell.angle_beta   90.00
_cell.angle_gamma   90.00
#
_symmetry.space_group_name_H-M   'P 1'
#
loop_
_entity.id
_entity.type
_entity.pdbx_description
1 polymer ?
#
loop_
_entity_poly.entity_id
_entity_poly.type
_entity_poly.pdbx_seq_one_letter_code
_entity_poly.pdbx_strand_id
1 'polypeptide(L)' 'MKSTMANLFVEFVFEIWGKKRFLFQFFHYMDLERVLKGSPWTFNNHLLILYNLR' A
#
# COMPACT_ATOMS: atom_id res chain seq x y z
N MET A 1 21.57 3.46 0.62
CA MET A 1 20.32 3.14 1.33
C MET A 1 19.50 2.20 0.46
N LYS A 2 19.50 0.89 0.74
CA LYS A 2 18.54 -0.05 0.15
C LYS A 2 17.26 0.10 0.96
N SER A 3 16.28 0.85 0.46
CA SER A 3 14.98 0.99 1.13
C SER A 3 14.21 -0.32 0.97
N THR A 4 14.31 -1.19 1.97
CA THR A 4 13.57 -2.46 2.10
C THR A 4 12.09 -2.19 2.40
N MET A 5 11.38 -1.56 1.46
CA MET A 5 9.91 -1.40 1.47
C MET A 5 9.27 -2.28 0.38
N ALA A 6 9.99 -3.29 -0.11
CA ALA A 6 9.60 -4.15 -1.23
C ALA A 6 8.79 -5.39 -0.79
N ASN A 7 8.35 -5.45 0.46
CA ASN A 7 7.64 -6.60 1.04
C ASN A 7 6.12 -6.34 1.01
N LEU A 8 5.57 -6.16 -0.19
CA LEU A 8 4.13 -5.99 -0.40
C LEU A 8 3.69 -6.83 -1.58
N PHE A 9 2.72 -7.71 -1.33
CA PHE A 9 2.01 -8.41 -2.38
C PHE A 9 0.66 -7.73 -2.59
N VAL A 10 0.35 -7.42 -3.85
CA VAL A 10 -1.03 -7.20 -4.25
C VAL A 10 -1.64 -8.56 -4.45
N GLU A 11 -2.52 -8.94 -3.54
CA GLU A 11 -3.20 -10.22 -3.64
C GLU A 11 -4.34 -10.13 -4.66
N PHE A 12 -5.14 -9.05 -4.62
CA PHE A 12 -6.35 -8.98 -5.44
C PHE A 12 -6.69 -7.56 -5.88
N VAL A 13 -7.03 -7.45 -7.17
CA VAL A 13 -7.77 -6.31 -7.73
C VAL A 13 -9.22 -6.75 -7.86
N PHE A 14 -10.14 -5.98 -7.31
CA PHE A 14 -11.56 -6.27 -7.42
C PHE A 14 -12.34 -5.01 -7.77
N GLU A 15 -13.45 -5.18 -8.49
CA GLU A 15 -14.30 -4.08 -8.92
C GLU A 15 -15.60 -4.10 -8.11
N ILE A 16 -15.84 -3.04 -7.33
CA ILE A 16 -17.12 -2.84 -6.64
C ILE A 16 -17.80 -1.62 -7.24
N TRP A 17 -18.98 -1.84 -7.83
CA TRP A 17 -19.85 -0.78 -8.35
C TRP A 17 -19.12 0.14 -9.35
N GLY A 18 -18.38 -0.45 -10.30
CA GLY A 18 -17.60 0.29 -11.30
C GLY A 18 -16.32 0.93 -10.78
N LYS A 19 -15.96 0.73 -9.51
CA LYS A 19 -14.72 1.26 -8.91
C LYS A 19 -13.72 0.14 -8.72
N LYS A 20 -12.57 0.25 -9.39
CA LYS A 20 -11.41 -0.63 -9.18
C LYS A 20 -10.81 -0.35 -7.81
N ARG A 21 -10.73 -1.38 -6.97
CA ARG A 21 -10.09 -1.35 -5.66
C ARG A 21 -8.92 -2.32 -5.65
N PHE A 22 -7.88 -1.94 -4.92
CA PHE A 22 -6.68 -2.74 -4.70
C PHE A 22 -6.66 -3.20 -3.25
N LEU A 23 -6.39 -4.48 -3.02
CA LEU A 23 -6.08 -5.02 -1.70
C LEU A 23 -4.58 -5.26 -1.60
N PHE A 24 -3.97 -4.71 -0.55
CA PHE A 24 -2.56 -4.87 -0.25
C PHE A 24 -2.40 -5.70 1.01
N GLN A 25 -1.56 -6.74 0.94
CA GLN A 25 -1.14 -7.49 2.12
C GLN A 25 0.29 -7.07 2.48
N PHE A 26 0.47 -6.66 3.73
CA PHE A 26 1.77 -6.34 4.30
C PHE A 26 2.36 -7.58 4.98
N PHE A 27 3.63 -7.91 4.71
CA PHE A 27 4.29 -9.01 5.43
C PHE A 27 4.63 -8.66 6.87
N HIS A 28 4.94 -7.39 7.14
CA HIS A 28 5.34 -6.94 8.46
C HIS A 28 4.43 -5.81 8.92
N TYR A 29 4.00 -5.89 10.18
CA TYR A 29 3.23 -4.83 10.83
C TYR A 29 3.96 -3.47 10.80
N MET A 30 5.30 -3.48 10.88
CA MET A 30 6.11 -2.27 10.76
C MET A 30 5.93 -1.54 9.42
N ASP A 31 5.68 -2.26 8.33
CA ASP A 31 5.48 -1.65 7.02
C ASP A 31 4.11 -0.96 6.94
N LEU A 32 3.08 -1.58 7.54
CA LEU A 32 1.77 -0.94 7.74
C LEU A 32 1.90 0.32 8.59
N GLU A 33 2.62 0.27 9.72
CA GLU A 33 2.81 1.45 10.57
C GLU A 33 3.48 2.61 9.84
N ARG A 34 4.50 2.34 9.02
CA ARG A 34 5.21 3.38 8.26
C ARG A 34 4.26 4.09 7.28
N VAL A 35 3.44 3.31 6.59
CA VAL A 35 2.41 3.83 5.68
C VAL A 35 1.39 4.68 6.44
N LEU A 36 0.89 4.19 7.58
CA LEU A 36 -0.06 4.93 8.42
C LEU A 36 0.53 6.21 9.01
N LYS A 37 1.84 6.23 9.30
CA LYS A 37 2.58 7.42 9.77
C LYS A 37 2.88 8.43 8.66
N GLY A 38 2.44 8.18 7.43
CA GLY A 38 2.60 9.09 6.29
C GLY A 38 3.94 8.96 5.56
N SER A 39 4.66 7.85 5.74
CA SER A 39 5.89 7.62 4.97
C SER A 39 5.57 7.49 3.47
N PRO A 40 6.39 8.08 2.58
CA PRO A 40 6.22 7.93 1.14
C PRO A 40 6.25 6.45 0.76
N TRP A 41 5.24 6.00 0.02
CA TRP A 41 5.13 4.61 -0.39
C TRP A 41 4.81 4.49 -1.87
N THR A 42 5.66 3.78 -2.61
CA THR A 42 5.50 3.58 -4.05
C THR A 42 5.01 2.16 -4.36
N PHE A 43 4.06 2.04 -5.29
CA PHE A 43 3.62 0.79 -5.88
C PHE A 43 3.72 0.87 -7.40
N ASN A 44 4.37 -0.11 -8.03
CA ASN A 44 4.61 -0.14 -9.49
C ASN A 44 5.19 1.18 -10.03
N ASN A 45 6.22 1.70 -9.38
CA ASN A 45 6.86 3.00 -9.69
C ASN A 45 5.94 4.24 -9.58
N HIS A 46 4.73 4.10 -9.06
CA HIS A 46 3.84 5.21 -8.76
C HIS A 46 3.82 5.48 -7.25
N LEU A 47 3.99 6.73 -6.84
CA LEU A 47 3.80 7.13 -5.44
C LEU A 47 2.32 7.05 -5.09
N LEU A 48 1.99 6.31 -4.03
CA LEU A 48 0.65 6.21 -3.48
C LEU A 48 0.44 7.36 -2.48
N ILE A 49 -0.63 8.12 -2.69
CA ILE A 49 -1.11 9.11 -1.73
C ILE A 49 -2.27 8.46 -0.98
N LEU A 50 -2.11 8.31 0.33
CA LEU A 50 -3.06 7.61 1.18
C LEU A 50 -3.60 8.57 2.25
N TYR A 51 -4.89 8.44 2.53
CA TYR A 51 -5.56 9.15 3.60
C TYR A 51 -6.36 8.15 4.43
N ASN A 52 -6.24 8.25 5.76
CA ASN A 52 -6.97 7.39 6.67
C ASN A 52 -8.41 7.92 6.83
N LEU A 53 -9.41 7.18 6.36
CA LEU A 53 -10.83 7.57 6.37
C LEU A 53 -11.52 7.38 7.74
N ARG A 54 -10.77 7.42 8.86
CA ARG A 54 -11.35 7.28 10.21
C ARG A 54 -12.48 8.27 10.48
#